data_AF-A0A3D3RBX8-F1
#
_entry.id   AF-A0A3D3RBX8-F1
#
_cell.length_a   1.000
_cell.length_b   1.000
_cell.length_c   1.000
_cell.angle_alpha   90.00
_cell.angle_beta   90.00
_cell.angle_gamma   90.00
#
_symmetry.space_group_name_H-M   'P 1'
#
loop_
_entity.id
_entity.type
_entity.pdbx_description
1 polymer ?
#
loop_
_entity_poly.entity_id
_entity_poly.type
_entity_poly.pdbx_seq_one_letter_code
_entity_poly.pdbx_strand_id
1 'polypeptide(L)'
;MNAIARNAELVADLTGEELKKLFPGKSPENIRLPKNLYLELGAVLQIGYWESHGISAHIAAGVPSKAEALSQLSERLQKGAAEFTGDDSIYIHKKSFYFWIKNIAWDGPSLMSTEMVLGEIEEDQLMDLAEFLWKHRQELKQMLVEKENTDGEERSS
;
A
#
# COMPACT_ATOMS: atom_id res chain seq x y z
N MET A 1 -11.06 -8.23 -8.54
CA MET A 1 -10.12 -9.34 -8.21
C MET A 1 -8.65 -8.98 -8.51
N ASN A 2 -8.33 -8.24 -9.58
CA ASN A 2 -6.95 -7.92 -9.94
C ASN A 2 -6.18 -7.11 -8.87
N ALA A 3 -6.80 -6.08 -8.28
CA ALA A 3 -6.15 -5.26 -7.26
C ALA A 3 -5.73 -6.02 -5.98
N ILE A 4 -6.55 -6.99 -5.54
CA ILE A 4 -6.22 -7.83 -4.38
C ILE A 4 -4.98 -8.69 -4.69
N ALA A 5 -4.90 -9.25 -5.90
CA ALA A 5 -3.75 -10.04 -6.32
C ALA A 5 -2.47 -9.18 -6.36
N ARG A 6 -2.54 -7.97 -6.95
CA ARG A 6 -1.39 -7.04 -6.99
C ARG A 6 -0.94 -6.61 -5.61
N ASN A 7 -1.87 -6.28 -4.70
CA ASN A 7 -1.50 -5.93 -3.34
C ASN A 7 -0.87 -7.14 -2.61
N ALA A 8 -1.40 -8.35 -2.81
CA ALA A 8 -0.81 -9.56 -2.25
C ALA A 8 0.61 -9.81 -2.79
N GLU A 9 0.86 -9.55 -4.08
CA GLU A 9 2.18 -9.63 -4.72
C GLU A 9 3.14 -8.59 -4.12
N LEU A 10 2.74 -7.32 -4.02
CA LEU A 10 3.52 -6.27 -3.37
C LEU A 10 3.91 -6.65 -1.94
N VAL A 11 2.95 -7.11 -1.13
CA VAL A 11 3.20 -7.50 0.26
C VAL A 11 4.12 -8.73 0.33
N ALA A 12 3.98 -9.68 -0.61
CA ALA A 12 4.87 -10.84 -0.70
C ALA A 12 6.30 -10.41 -1.03
N ASP A 13 6.49 -9.48 -1.96
CA ASP A 13 7.81 -8.94 -2.33
C ASP A 13 8.48 -8.21 -1.16
N LEU A 14 7.74 -7.30 -0.51
CA LEU A 14 8.21 -6.61 0.69
C LEU A 14 8.65 -7.61 1.77
N THR A 15 7.83 -8.63 2.01
CA THR A 15 8.13 -9.68 2.99
C THR A 15 9.34 -10.49 2.58
N GLY A 16 9.46 -10.87 1.31
CA GLY A 16 10.58 -11.62 0.77
C GLY A 16 11.91 -10.88 0.94
N GLU A 17 11.95 -9.58 0.62
CA GLU A 17 13.12 -8.74 0.81
C GLU A 17 13.52 -8.60 2.27
N GLU A 18 12.53 -8.48 3.18
CA GLU A 18 12.82 -8.40 4.60
C GLU A 18 13.35 -9.73 5.17
N LEU A 19 12.80 -10.86 4.73
CA LEU A 19 13.27 -12.18 5.13
C LEU A 19 14.72 -12.45 4.69
N LYS A 20 15.12 -11.99 3.50
CA LYS A 20 16.51 -12.08 3.03
C LYS A 20 17.48 -11.35 3.97
N LYS A 21 17.07 -10.21 4.52
CA LYS A 21 17.87 -9.44 5.49
C LYS A 21 17.95 -10.13 6.84
N LEU A 22 16.82 -10.66 7.32
CA LEU A 22 16.73 -11.32 8.63
C LEU A 22 17.43 -12.69 8.67
N PHE A 23 17.45 -13.41 7.55
CA PHE A 23 18.02 -14.75 7.45
C PHE A 23 19.03 -14.83 6.30
N PRO A 24 20.19 -14.16 6.42
CA PRO A 24 21.19 -14.15 5.37
C PRO A 24 21.66 -15.59 5.06
N GLY A 25 21.72 -15.93 3.78
CA GLY A 25 22.12 -17.26 3.31
C GLY A 25 21.02 -18.32 3.32
N LYS A 26 19.78 -17.99 3.70
CA LYS A 26 18.61 -18.86 3.50
C LYS A 26 17.71 -18.30 2.43
N SER A 27 17.27 -19.17 1.52
CA SER A 27 16.25 -18.79 0.55
C SER A 27 14.89 -18.59 1.26
N PRO A 28 14.12 -17.54 0.93
CA PRO A 28 12.84 -17.24 1.60
C PRO A 28 11.88 -18.42 1.70
N GLU A 29 11.78 -19.26 0.66
CA GLU A 29 10.92 -20.44 0.60
C GLU A 29 11.27 -21.55 1.62
N ASN A 30 12.49 -21.51 2.16
CA ASN A 30 12.98 -22.46 3.16
C ASN A 30 12.83 -21.94 4.60
N ILE A 31 12.39 -20.70 4.77
CA ILE A 31 12.10 -20.13 6.09
C ILE A 31 10.73 -20.67 6.53
N ARG A 32 10.64 -21.14 7.77
CA ARG A 32 9.42 -21.69 8.37
C ARG A 32 9.06 -20.86 9.59
N LEU A 33 8.11 -19.96 9.42
CA LEU A 33 7.50 -19.20 10.51
C LEU A 33 6.00 -19.54 10.62
N PRO A 34 5.36 -19.28 11.77
CA PRO A 34 3.90 -19.34 11.86
C PRO A 34 3.23 -18.50 10.77
N LYS A 35 2.18 -19.02 10.15
CA LYS A 35 1.43 -18.32 9.08
C LYS A 35 1.01 -16.90 9.51
N ASN A 36 0.51 -16.77 10.73
CA ASN A 36 0.01 -15.49 11.22
C ASN A 36 1.14 -14.49 11.50
N LEU A 37 2.36 -14.98 11.80
CA LEU A 37 3.54 -14.11 11.85
C LEU A 37 3.89 -13.54 10.48
N TYR A 38 3.79 -14.32 9.39
CA TYR A 38 3.97 -13.78 8.04
C TYR A 38 2.94 -12.70 7.69
N LEU A 39 1.68 -12.92 8.07
CA LEU A 39 0.61 -11.94 7.81
C LEU A 39 0.85 -10.63 8.56
N GLU A 40 1.24 -10.71 9.83
CA GLU A 40 1.55 -9.53 10.65
C GLU A 40 2.81 -8.81 10.16
N LEU A 41 3.86 -9.55 9.79
CA LEU A 41 5.07 -8.96 9.21
C LEU A 41 4.75 -8.23 7.90
N GLY A 42 4.00 -8.87 6.99
CA GLY A 42 3.56 -8.25 5.75
C GLY A 42 2.74 -6.98 5.99
N ALA A 43 1.88 -6.98 6.99
CA ALA A 43 1.10 -5.79 7.37
C ALA A 43 1.99 -4.65 7.89
N VAL A 44 2.97 -4.94 8.76
CA VAL A 44 3.94 -3.93 9.24
C VAL A 44 4.74 -3.33 8.08
N LEU A 45 5.16 -4.17 7.12
CA LEU A 45 5.91 -3.72 5.95
C LEU A 45 5.04 -2.89 5.01
N GLN A 46 3.78 -3.27 4.81
CA GLN A 46 2.81 -2.51 4.02
C GLN A 46 2.55 -1.12 4.62
N ILE A 47 2.38 -1.03 5.95
CA ILE A 47 2.26 0.26 6.66
C ILE A 47 3.53 1.10 6.43
N GLY A 48 4.70 0.49 6.55
CA GLY A 48 5.96 1.19 6.30
C GLY A 48 6.14 1.66 4.87
N TYR A 49 5.60 0.93 3.90
CA TYR A 49 5.54 1.33 2.49
C TYR A 49 4.63 2.54 2.31
N TRP A 50 3.44 2.56 2.91
CA TRP A 50 2.55 3.73 2.88
C TRP A 50 3.22 4.98 3.45
N GLU A 51 3.81 4.87 4.63
CA GLU A 51 4.48 6.00 5.29
C GLU A 51 5.66 6.53 4.47
N SER A 52 6.47 5.65 3.86
CA SER A 52 7.59 6.08 3.01
C SER A 52 7.14 6.79 1.73
N HIS A 53 5.88 6.60 1.33
CA HIS A 53 5.24 7.27 0.19
C HIS A 53 4.32 8.42 0.63
N GLY A 54 4.41 8.86 1.90
CA GLY A 54 3.69 10.02 2.41
C GLY A 54 2.23 9.75 2.83
N ILE A 55 1.79 8.49 2.85
CA ILE A 55 0.44 8.11 3.26
C ILE A 55 0.43 7.88 4.77
N SER A 56 -0.04 8.87 5.52
CA SER A 56 -0.20 8.81 6.98
C SER A 56 -1.67 8.74 7.44
N ALA A 57 -2.62 8.78 6.50
CA ALA A 57 -4.06 8.77 6.80
C ALA A 57 -4.52 7.53 7.59
N HIS A 58 -3.78 6.43 7.50
CA HIS A 58 -4.05 5.21 8.28
C HIS A 58 -3.97 5.43 9.79
N ILE A 59 -3.14 6.38 10.26
CA ILE A 59 -2.99 6.72 11.68
C ILE A 59 -4.30 7.28 12.22
N ALA A 60 -4.90 8.23 11.50
CA ALA A 60 -6.21 8.80 11.87
C ALA A 60 -7.33 7.74 11.82
N ALA A 61 -7.20 6.73 10.97
CA ALA A 61 -8.11 5.58 10.90
C ALA A 61 -7.85 4.51 11.99
N GLY A 62 -6.94 4.76 12.93
CA GLY A 62 -6.64 3.85 14.05
C GLY A 62 -5.78 2.65 13.68
N VAL A 63 -5.13 2.66 12.51
CA VAL A 63 -4.05 1.74 12.15
C VAL A 63 -2.75 2.29 12.75
N PRO A 64 -1.95 1.48 13.46
CA PRO A 64 -0.71 1.95 14.06
C PRO A 64 0.27 2.50 13.00
N SER A 65 1.16 3.38 13.43
CA SER A 65 2.35 3.73 12.65
C SER A 65 3.27 2.52 12.45
N LYS A 66 4.17 2.56 11.48
CA LYS A 66 5.18 1.51 11.26
C LYS A 66 5.98 1.24 12.54
N ALA A 67 6.39 2.31 13.23
CA ALA A 67 7.17 2.20 14.46
C ALA A 67 6.38 1.50 15.57
N GLU A 68 5.11 1.86 15.76
CA GLU A 68 4.23 1.21 16.74
C GLU A 68 3.93 -0.24 16.37
N ALA A 69 3.62 -0.50 15.10
CA ALA A 69 3.31 -1.83 14.59
C ALA A 69 4.51 -2.78 14.73
N LEU A 70 5.72 -2.29 14.45
CA LEU A 70 6.96 -3.04 14.66
C LEU A 70 7.22 -3.31 16.14
N SER A 71 6.98 -2.32 17.01
CA SER A 71 7.11 -2.49 18.46
C SER A 71 6.15 -3.58 18.98
N GLN A 72 4.88 -3.53 18.58
CA GLN A 72 3.86 -4.53 18.93
C GLN A 72 4.24 -5.93 18.42
N LEU A 73 4.73 -6.04 17.18
CA LEU A 73 5.16 -7.31 16.61
C LEU A 73 6.37 -7.88 17.36
N SER A 74 7.35 -7.03 17.68
CA SER A 74 8.55 -7.41 18.44
C SER A 74 8.20 -7.92 19.84
N GLU A 75 7.28 -7.26 20.54
CA GLU A 75 6.84 -7.69 21.87
C GLU A 75 6.19 -9.10 21.83
N ARG A 76 5.39 -9.37 20.80
CA ARG A 76 4.76 -10.68 20.60
C ARG A 76 5.77 -11.76 20.21
N LEU A 77 6.77 -11.41 19.41
CA LEU A 77 7.88 -12.32 19.08
C LEU A 77 8.65 -12.75 20.34
N GLN A 78 8.85 -11.85 21.30
CA GLN A 78 9.52 -12.17 22.56
C GLN A 78 8.70 -13.12 23.45
N LYS A 79 7.36 -13.03 23.40
CA LYS A 79 6.43 -13.94 24.11
C LYS A 79 6.35 -15.33 23.45
N GLY A 80 6.68 -15.42 22.16
CA GLY A 80 6.88 -16.68 21.44
C GLY A 80 5.74 -17.05 20.48
N ALA A 81 5.88 -18.22 19.85
CA ALA A 81 5.02 -18.65 18.73
C ALA A 81 3.52 -18.80 19.09
N ALA A 82 3.19 -19.02 20.36
CA ALA A 82 1.80 -19.14 20.82
C ALA A 82 0.98 -17.86 20.58
N GLU A 83 1.62 -16.68 20.60
CA GLU A 83 0.99 -15.39 20.28
C GLU A 83 0.52 -15.28 18.83
N PHE A 84 0.95 -16.20 17.97
CA PHE A 84 0.61 -16.26 16.54
C PHE A 84 -0.38 -17.39 16.24
N THR A 85 -1.10 -17.85 17.27
CA THR A 85 -2.15 -18.85 17.14
C THR A 85 -3.53 -18.24 17.40
N GLY A 86 -4.55 -18.70 16.68
CA GLY A 86 -5.93 -18.18 16.79
C GLY A 86 -6.22 -16.94 15.94
N ASP A 87 -7.51 -16.60 15.84
CA ASP A 87 -8.01 -15.58 14.90
C ASP A 87 -7.62 -14.15 15.28
N ASP A 88 -7.37 -13.89 16.56
CA ASP A 88 -6.99 -12.56 17.06
C ASP A 88 -5.48 -12.26 16.92
N SER A 89 -4.70 -13.27 16.50
CA SER A 89 -3.27 -13.12 16.31
C SER A 89 -2.85 -12.37 15.03
N ILE A 90 -3.82 -11.92 14.22
CA ILE A 90 -3.60 -11.15 12.99
C ILE A 90 -4.19 -9.74 13.07
N TYR A 91 -4.09 -9.11 14.25
CA TYR A 91 -4.68 -7.81 14.53
C TYR A 91 -4.16 -6.67 13.64
N ILE A 92 -2.83 -6.55 13.45
CA ILE A 92 -2.23 -5.49 12.63
C ILE A 92 -2.67 -5.69 11.18
N HIS A 93 -2.64 -6.95 10.71
CA HIS A 93 -3.07 -7.32 9.36
C HIS A 93 -4.55 -6.99 9.12
N LYS A 94 -5.45 -7.34 10.04
CA LYS A 94 -6.88 -7.02 9.93
C LYS A 94 -7.09 -5.51 9.78
N LYS A 95 -6.40 -4.70 10.58
CA LYS A 95 -6.50 -3.24 10.55
C LYS A 95 -5.97 -2.64 9.26
N SER A 96 -4.76 -3.01 8.84
CA SER A 96 -4.17 -2.48 7.61
C SER A 96 -4.98 -2.91 6.39
N PHE A 97 -5.40 -4.16 6.32
CA PHE A 97 -6.20 -4.67 5.21
C PHE A 97 -7.56 -3.97 5.10
N TYR A 98 -8.24 -3.73 6.23
CA TYR A 98 -9.49 -3.00 6.23
C TYR A 98 -9.30 -1.54 5.80
N PHE A 99 -8.25 -0.88 6.26
CA PHE A 99 -7.92 0.47 5.82
C PHE A 99 -7.67 0.52 4.32
N TRP A 100 -6.86 -0.40 3.78
CA TRP A 100 -6.56 -0.49 2.36
C TRP A 100 -7.82 -0.71 1.50
N ILE A 101 -8.69 -1.64 1.89
CA ILE A 101 -9.96 -1.89 1.19
C ILE A 101 -10.84 -0.66 1.15
N LYS A 102 -10.88 0.11 2.25
CA LYS A 102 -11.86 1.20 2.41
C LYS A 102 -11.37 2.56 1.95
N ASN A 103 -10.06 2.81 2.04
CA ASN A 103 -9.51 4.16 1.96
C ASN A 103 -8.39 4.28 0.94
N ILE A 104 -8.02 3.22 0.21
CA ILE A 104 -6.97 3.30 -0.82
C ILE A 104 -7.57 3.00 -2.19
N ALA A 105 -7.22 3.84 -3.18
CA ALA A 105 -7.62 3.65 -4.56
C ALA A 105 -6.84 2.46 -5.17
N TRP A 106 -7.55 1.37 -5.42
CA TRP A 106 -6.99 0.09 -5.84
C TRP A 106 -6.25 0.08 -7.19
N ASP A 107 -6.53 1.06 -8.05
CA ASP A 107 -5.86 1.26 -9.33
C ASP A 107 -4.92 2.48 -9.32
N GLY A 108 -4.75 3.16 -8.17
CA GLY A 108 -3.86 4.32 -8.04
C GLY A 108 -2.45 4.05 -8.58
N PRO A 109 -1.77 2.98 -8.15
CA PRO A 109 -0.44 2.65 -8.65
C PRO A 109 -0.40 2.40 -10.17
N SER A 110 -1.44 1.78 -10.75
CA SER A 110 -1.48 1.52 -12.19
C SER A 110 -1.86 2.74 -13.03
N LEU A 111 -2.61 3.68 -12.48
CA LEU A 111 -3.11 4.85 -13.21
C LEU A 111 -2.20 6.07 -13.05
N MET A 112 -1.57 6.21 -11.89
CA MET A 112 -0.87 7.42 -11.47
C MET A 112 0.53 7.14 -10.90
N SER A 113 1.00 5.89 -10.93
CA SER A 113 2.27 5.46 -10.31
C SER A 113 2.39 5.87 -8.83
N THR A 114 1.25 6.07 -8.15
CA THR A 114 1.18 6.51 -6.76
C THR A 114 -0.01 5.87 -6.06
N GLU A 115 0.15 5.60 -4.78
CA GLU A 115 -0.96 5.18 -3.92
C GLU A 115 -1.81 6.40 -3.57
N MET A 116 -3.13 6.31 -3.74
CA MET A 116 -4.04 7.43 -3.49
C MET A 116 -4.99 7.07 -2.35
N VAL A 117 -5.12 7.98 -1.39
CA VAL A 117 -6.12 7.86 -0.32
C VAL A 117 -7.47 8.35 -0.86
N LEU A 118 -8.50 7.53 -0.75
CA LEU A 118 -9.88 7.90 -0.99
C LEU A 118 -10.35 8.75 0.20
N GLY A 119 -10.32 10.07 0.03
CA GLY A 119 -10.97 10.99 0.95
C GLY A 119 -12.45 11.17 0.62
N GLU A 120 -13.20 11.73 1.57
CA GLU A 120 -14.45 12.40 1.22
C GLU A 120 -14.08 13.61 0.36
N ILE A 121 -14.52 13.63 -0.90
CA ILE A 121 -14.38 14.83 -1.71
C ILE A 121 -15.51 15.74 -1.27
N GLU A 122 -15.16 16.85 -0.62
CA GLU A 122 -16.13 17.91 -0.34
C GLU A 122 -16.70 18.39 -1.67
N GLU A 123 -18.03 18.55 -1.75
CA GLU A 123 -18.73 18.94 -2.98
C GLU A 123 -18.14 20.23 -3.57
N ASP A 124 -17.70 21.14 -2.71
CA ASP A 124 -17.04 22.39 -3.07
C ASP A 124 -15.70 22.15 -3.80
N GLN A 125 -14.92 21.14 -3.42
CA GLN A 125 -13.66 20.80 -4.10
C GLN A 125 -13.91 20.15 -5.47
N LEU A 126 -15.01 19.40 -5.62
CA LEU A 126 -15.44 18.90 -6.94
C LEU A 126 -15.86 20.05 -7.85
N MET A 127 -16.56 21.04 -7.29
CA MET A 127 -16.98 22.23 -8.03
C MET A 127 -15.77 23.05 -8.47
N ASP A 128 -14.80 23.30 -7.59
CA ASP A 128 -13.56 23.99 -7.93
C ASP A 128 -12.76 23.25 -9.02
N LEU A 129 -12.65 21.92 -8.92
CA LEU A 129 -12.00 21.12 -9.95
C LEU A 129 -12.77 21.16 -11.27
N ALA A 130 -14.10 21.07 -11.24
CA ALA A 130 -14.94 21.15 -12.43
C ALA A 130 -14.80 22.53 -13.12
N GLU A 131 -14.80 23.61 -12.35
CA GLU A 131 -14.57 24.97 -12.85
C GLU A 131 -13.17 25.12 -13.46
N PHE A 132 -12.13 24.61 -12.78
CA PHE A 132 -10.77 24.62 -13.30
C PHE A 132 -10.67 23.85 -14.62
N LEU A 133 -11.16 22.62 -14.66
CA LEU A 133 -11.16 21.78 -15.87
C LEU A 133 -11.93 22.45 -17.00
N TRP A 134 -13.07 23.07 -16.71
CA TRP A 134 -13.86 23.78 -17.71
C TRP A 134 -13.15 25.02 -18.26
N LYS A 135 -12.56 25.83 -17.37
CA LYS A 135 -11.82 27.04 -17.72
C LYS A 135 -10.60 26.72 -18.60
N HIS A 136 -9.88 25.65 -18.27
CA HIS A 136 -8.64 25.26 -18.95
C HIS A 136 -8.82 24.16 -20.01
N ARG A 137 -10.05 23.83 -20.40
CA ARG A 137 -10.36 22.67 -21.26
C ARG A 137 -9.62 22.64 -22.61
N GLN A 138 -9.32 23.80 -23.21
CA GLN A 138 -8.61 23.85 -24.50
C GLN A 138 -7.10 23.65 -24.33
N GLU A 139 -6.52 24.26 -23.29
CA GLU A 139 -5.11 24.11 -22.95
C GLU A 139 -4.80 22.65 -22.55
N LEU A 140 -5.65 22.07 -21.70
CA LEU A 140 -5.53 20.67 -21.29
C LEU A 140 -5.69 19.71 -22.48
N LYS A 141 -6.61 20.00 -23.40
CA LYS A 141 -6.78 19.20 -24.63
C LYS A 141 -5.52 19.22 -25.50
N GLN A 142 -4.87 20.37 -25.63
CA GLN A 142 -3.63 20.48 -26.38
C GLN A 142 -2.49 19.69 -25.72
N MET A 143 -2.32 19.82 -24.40
CA MET A 143 -1.29 19.10 -23.65
C MET A 143 -1.47 17.57 -23.73
N LEU A 144 -2.71 17.08 -23.73
CA LEU A 144 -3.00 15.65 -23.86
C LEU A 144 -2.63 15.11 -25.25
N VAL A 145 -2.92 15.87 -26.32
CA VAL A 145 -2.54 15.50 -27.69
C VAL A 145 -1.02 15.49 -27.86
N GLU A 146 -0.33 16.50 -27.29
CA GLU A 146 1.13 16.57 -27.33
C GLU A 146 1.79 15.38 -26.62
N LYS A 147 1.25 14.99 -25.45
CA LYS A 147 1.70 13.82 -24.69
C LYS A 147 1.48 12.49 -25.43
N GLU A 148 0.31 12.29 -26.03
CA GLU A 148 0.03 11.07 -26.80
C GLU A 148 0.98 10.90 -28.01
N ASN A 149 1.34 12.01 -28.64
CA ASN A 149 2.31 11.99 -29.75
C ASN A 149 3.73 11.69 -29.28
N THR A 150 4.15 12.21 -28.12
CA THR A 150 5.49 11.92 -27.57
C THR A 150 5.61 10.47 -27.10
N ASP A 151 4.59 9.94 -26.43
CA ASP A 151 4.55 8.55 -25.97
C ASP A 151 4.44 7.54 -27.14
N GLY A 152 3.93 7.96 -28.30
CA GLY A 152 3.82 7.15 -29.52
C GLY A 152 5.11 7.04 -30.33
N GLU A 153 5.94 8.09 -30.31
CA GLU A 153 7.24 8.11 -30.99
C GLU A 153 8.30 7.29 -30.24
N GLU A 154 8.29 7.27 -28.90
CA GLU A 154 9.17 6.42 -28.08
C GLU A 154 8.89 4.91 -28.22
N ARG A 155 7.69 4.53 -28.66
CA ARG A 155 7.32 3.12 -28.90
C ARG A 155 7.60 2.63 -30.32
N SER A 156 7.96 3.54 -31.22
CA SER A 156 8.21 3.24 -32.65
C SER A 156 9.70 3.32 -33.03
N SER A 157 10.57 3.55 -32.04
CA SER A 157 12.04 3.59 -32.16
C SER A 157 12.68 2.43 -31.43
#